data_AF-A0A4R4SC81-F1
#
_entry.id   AF-A0A4R4SC81-F1
#
_cell.length_a   1.000
_cell.length_b   1.000
_cell.length_c   1.000
_cell.angle_alpha   90.00
_cell.angle_beta   90.00
_cell.angle_gamma   90.00
#
_symmetry.space_group_name_H-M   'P 1'
#
loop_
_entity.id
_entity.type
_entity.pdbx_description
1 polymer ?
#
loop_
_entity_poly.entity_id
_entity_poly.type
_entity_poly.pdbx_seq_one_letter_code
_entity_poly.pdbx_strand_id
1 'polypeptide(L)' 'VDDDGPGTVGAAVAGNGLRGMRERAASVGGQVTAGPGPAGGFRVWARLPVDAAAPAARVGTLEAG' A
#
# COMPACT_ATOMS: atom_id res chain seq x y z
N VAL A 1 5.19 0.78 3.65
CA VAL A 1 4.41 0.43 4.86
C VAL A 1 5.07 -0.81 5.40
N ASP A 2 5.49 -0.74 6.65
CA ASP A 2 6.22 -1.79 7.34
C ASP A 2 5.47 -2.12 8.63
N ASP A 3 5.32 -3.42 8.87
CA ASP A 3 4.75 -3.98 10.10
C ASP A 3 5.81 -4.89 10.70
N ASP A 4 6.27 -4.57 11.91
CA ASP A 4 7.28 -5.34 12.65
C ASP A 4 6.65 -6.44 13.53
N GLY A 5 5.36 -6.74 13.33
CA GLY A 5 4.68 -7.83 14.01
C GLY A 5 5.32 -9.19 13.68
N PRO A 6 4.92 -10.28 14.36
CA PRO A 6 5.56 -11.58 14.19
C PRO A 6 5.54 -12.12 12.75
N GLY A 7 4.74 -11.52 11.86
CA GLY A 7 4.60 -11.91 10.46
C GLY A 7 4.00 -13.30 10.33
N THR A 8 3.21 -13.54 9.29
CA THR A 8 2.89 -14.94 8.96
C THR A 8 4.11 -15.51 8.26
N VAL A 9 4.73 -16.56 8.82
CA VAL A 9 5.80 -17.30 8.16
C VAL A 9 5.23 -18.05 6.94
N GLY A 10 5.30 -17.42 5.76
CA GLY A 10 4.79 -17.97 4.51
C GLY A 10 4.42 -16.88 3.51
N ALA A 11 4.24 -17.26 2.24
CA ALA A 11 3.68 -16.34 1.25
C ALA A 11 2.31 -15.87 1.76
N ALA A 12 2.17 -14.58 2.05
CA ALA A 12 0.88 -14.01 2.42
C ALA A 12 -0.10 -14.33 1.30
N VAL A 13 -1.08 -15.20 1.58
CA VAL A 13 -2.22 -15.39 0.68
C VAL A 13 -2.83 -14.01 0.54
N ALA A 14 -2.85 -13.48 -0.69
CA ALA A 14 -3.28 -12.12 -0.92
C ALA A 14 -4.75 -11.96 -0.52
N GLY A 15 -4.99 -11.50 0.71
CA GLY A 15 -6.31 -11.11 1.14
C GLY A 15 -6.85 -9.99 0.25
N ASN A 16 -8.17 -9.78 0.30
CA ASN A 16 -8.86 -8.82 -0.57
C ASN A 16 -8.22 -7.41 -0.55
N GLY A 17 -7.62 -7.00 0.58
CA GLY A 17 -6.89 -5.74 0.70
C GLY A 17 -5.69 -5.62 -0.26
N LEU A 18 -4.83 -6.64 -0.34
CA LEU A 18 -3.65 -6.65 -1.24
C LEU A 18 -4.06 -6.70 -2.70
N ARG A 19 -5.11 -7.47 -3.02
CA ARG A 19 -5.70 -7.49 -4.35
C ARG A 19 -6.21 -6.11 -4.75
N GLY A 20 -7.02 -5.48 -3.91
CA GLY A 20 -7.57 -4.14 -4.17
C GLY A 20 -6.49 -3.07 -4.27
N MET A 21 -5.38 -3.19 -3.53
CA MET A 21 -4.22 -2.30 -3.66
C MET A 21 -3.54 -2.44 -5.02
N ARG A 22 -3.34 -3.67 -5.51
CA ARG A 22 -2.75 -3.92 -6.84
C ARG A 22 -3.64 -3.37 -7.94
N GLU A 23 -4.95 -3.61 -7.86
CA GLU A 23 -5.93 -3.10 -8.84
C GLU A 23 -5.89 -1.57 -8.90
N ARG A 24 -5.92 -0.88 -7.75
CA ARG A 24 -5.84 0.60 -7.67
C ARG A 24 -4.50 1.17 -8.12
N ALA A 25 -3.39 0.50 -7.85
CA ALA A 25 -2.09 0.95 -8.35
C ALA A 25 -2.00 0.76 -9.87
N ALA A 26 -2.45 -0.38 -10.40
CA ALA A 26 -2.43 -0.65 -11.82
C ALA A 26 -3.31 0.33 -12.62
N SER A 27 -4.46 0.75 -12.07
CA SER A 27 -5.35 1.72 -12.75
C SER A 27 -4.69 3.08 -13.01
N VAL A 28 -3.63 3.43 -12.27
CA VAL A 28 -2.84 4.66 -12.47
C VAL A 28 -1.46 4.38 -13.06
N GLY A 29 -1.21 3.19 -13.61
CA GLY A 29 0.11 2.82 -14.16
C GLY A 29 1.19 2.54 -13.10
N GLY A 30 0.78 2.36 -11.85
CA GLY A 30 1.64 2.00 -10.72
C GLY A 30 1.71 0.49 -10.45
N GLN A 31 2.46 0.14 -9.41
CA GLN A 31 2.73 -1.23 -9.00
C GLN A 31 2.75 -1.35 -7.47
N VAL A 32 2.35 -2.52 -6.95
CA VAL A 32 2.41 -2.86 -5.53
C VAL A 32 3.06 -4.23 -5.35
N THR A 33 4.03 -4.30 -4.44
CA THR A 33 4.69 -5.52 -3.98
C THR A 33 4.44 -5.70 -2.49
N ALA A 34 4.23 -6.94 -2.05
CA ALA A 34 3.93 -7.24 -0.66
C ALA A 34 4.52 -8.60 -0.27
N GLY A 35 5.15 -8.69 0.89
CA GLY A 35 5.79 -9.90 1.37
C GLY A 35 6.54 -9.71 2.70
N PRO A 36 7.26 -10.75 3.17
CA PRO A 36 8.06 -10.66 4.39
C PRO A 36 9.13 -9.55 4.31
N GLY A 37 9.29 -8.82 5.42
CA GLY A 37 10.34 -7.81 5.55
C GLY A 37 11.73 -8.43 5.80
N PRO A 38 12.82 -7.71 5.48
CA PRO A 38 14.19 -8.21 5.66
C PRO A 38 14.59 -8.40 7.13
N ALA A 39 13.90 -7.74 8.08
CA ALA A 39 14.11 -7.86 9.51
C ALA A 39 13.04 -8.75 10.20
N GLY A 40 12.22 -9.47 9.41
CA GLY A 40 10.97 -10.05 9.87
C GLY A 40 9.76 -9.18 9.51
N GLY A 41 8.58 -9.55 9.99
CA GLY A 41 7.35 -8.80 9.76
C GLY A 41 6.88 -8.78 8.30
N PHE A 42 6.04 -7.81 7.95
CA PHE A 42 5.41 -7.69 6.63
C PHE A 42 5.64 -6.31 6.03
N ARG A 43 6.06 -6.28 4.75
CA ARG A 43 6.31 -5.05 4.00
C ARG A 43 5.37 -4.95 2.81
N VAL A 44 4.78 -3.77 2.63
CA VAL A 44 4.08 -3.36 1.41
C VAL A 44 4.79 -2.15 0.81
N TRP A 45 5.18 -2.29 -0.45
CA TRP A 45 5.84 -1.25 -1.22
C TRP A 45 5.06 -0.93 -2.49
N ALA A 46 4.82 0.36 -2.75
CA ALA A 46 4.09 0.85 -3.89
C ALA A 46 4.93 1.85 -4.68
N ARG A 47 4.93 1.72 -6.01
CA ARG A 47 5.49 2.68 -6.95
C ARG A 47 4.34 3.24 -7.77
N LEU A 48 4.08 4.53 -7.66
CA LEU A 48 3.04 5.21 -8.40
C LEU A 48 3.67 6.31 -9.26
N PRO A 49 3.15 6.58 -10.47
CA PRO A 49 3.50 7.78 -11.21
C PRO A 49 3.14 9.01 -10.39
N VAL A 50 4.02 10.02 -10.42
CA VAL A 50 3.76 11.34 -9.87
C VAL A 50 3.62 12.30 -11.04
N ASP A 51 2.41 12.78 -11.31
CA ASP A 51 2.26 13.95 -12.18
C ASP A 51 2.83 15.15 -11.43
N ALA A 52 3.55 16.04 -12.13
CA ALA A 52 4.17 17.23 -11.54
C ALA A 52 3.16 18.27 -10.97
N ALA A 53 1.88 17.94 -10.86
CA ALA A 53 0.85 18.81 -10.33
C ALA A 53 -0.25 18.03 -9.59
N ALA A 54 -0.01 17.77 -8.31
CA ALA A 54 -0.87 18.27 -7.23
C ALA A 54 -0.25 17.82 -5.89
N PRO A 55 -0.02 18.73 -4.92
CA PRO A 55 0.33 18.30 -3.57
C PRO A 55 -0.75 17.34 -3.09
N ALA A 56 -0.31 16.22 -2.48
CA ALA A 56 -1.18 15.19 -1.91
C ALA A 56 -2.39 15.86 -1.26
N ALA A 57 -3.57 15.62 -1.82
CA ALA A 57 -4.80 16.26 -1.39
C ALA A 57 -4.86 16.17 0.14
N ARG A 58 -4.89 17.33 0.81
CA ARG A 58 -5.11 17.37 2.26
C ARG A 58 -6.33 16.50 2.52
N VAL A 59 -6.19 15.51 3.40
CA VAL A 59 -7.34 14.81 3.97
C VAL A 59 -8.18 15.89 4.65
N GLY A 60 -9.23 16.34 3.98
CA GLY A 60 -10.17 17.29 4.52
C GLY A 60 -11.00 16.56 5.55
N THR A 61 -10.72 16.79 6.83
CA THR A 61 -11.71 16.59 7.88
C THR A 61 -12.76 17.68 7.67
N LEU A 62 -13.85 17.36 6.96
CA LEU A 62 -15.10 18.11 7.04
C LEU A 62 -15.97 17.37 8.06
N GLU A 63 -15.79 17.73 9.33
CA GLU A 63 -16.76 17.44 10.39
C GLU A 63 -17.80 18.58 10.41
N ALA A 64 -19.06 18.16 10.44
CA ALA A 64 -20.32 18.85 10.69
C ALA A 64 -20.33 20.34 11.14
N GLY A 65 -21.24 21.12 10.55
CA GLY A 65 -21.70 22.42 11.06
C GLY A 65 -22.39 23.27 10.02
#